data_AF-A0A958TB40-F1
#
_entry.id   AF-A0A958TB40-F1
#
_cell.length_a   1.000
_cell.length_b   1.000
_cell.length_c   1.000
_cell.angle_alpha   90.00
_cell.angle_beta   90.00
_cell.angle_gamma   90.00
#
_symmetry.space_group_name_H-M   'P 1'
#
loop_
_entity.id
_entity.type
_entity.pdbx_description
1 polymer ?
#
loop_
_entity_poly.entity_id
_entity_poly.type
_entity_poly.pdbx_seq_one_letter_code
_entity_poly.pdbx_strand_id
1 'polypeptide(L)'
;MKNIQILVIVLFSIGVSAQNITEINSDLKLSDSLTYETEVRVYQGGGITNYSSLFRMFKDNSEKWRAEFYEHYAKVEGQAELRTEKRSLKSENDMEFVFQNFIRSHILDLPNLNQIQWKLVTRGSVKKVKRVSQGKEIEEYELMDKQIGILDGEGYIIQVKGWNRTNEFEYSNPDAYLKHYPEIDELIYMCEILNTIRTEFGIWEK
;
A
#
# COMPACT_ATOMS: atom_id res chain seq x y z
N MET A 1 -22.79 -30.37 26.41
CA MET A 1 -22.39 -29.00 26.06
C MET A 1 -21.22 -29.10 25.08
N LYS A 2 -21.47 -28.95 23.78
CA LYS A 2 -20.41 -28.97 22.75
C LYS A 2 -20.01 -27.53 22.48
N ASN A 3 -18.78 -27.19 22.85
CA ASN A 3 -18.16 -25.91 22.54
C ASN A 3 -17.93 -25.86 21.02
N ILE A 4 -18.74 -25.08 20.31
CA ILE A 4 -18.44 -24.72 18.92
C ILE A 4 -17.45 -23.57 19.01
N GLN A 5 -16.16 -23.89 18.89
CA GLN A 5 -15.14 -22.89 18.60
C GLN A 5 -15.35 -22.44 17.15
N ILE A 6 -15.91 -21.24 16.97
CA ILE A 6 -15.92 -20.59 15.66
C ILE A 6 -14.49 -20.13 15.41
N LEU A 7 -13.74 -20.95 14.69
CA LEU A 7 -12.45 -20.59 14.13
C LEU A 7 -12.73 -19.58 13.01
N VAL A 8 -12.69 -18.29 13.32
CA VAL A 8 -12.66 -17.24 12.31
C VAL A 8 -11.27 -17.28 11.70
N ILE A 9 -11.09 -18.08 10.65
CA ILE A 9 -9.93 -17.98 9.78
C ILE A 9 -10.11 -16.68 9.00
N VAL A 10 -9.53 -15.60 9.49
CA VAL A 10 -9.26 -14.42 8.65
C VAL A 10 -8.18 -14.87 7.68
N LEU A 11 -8.59 -15.33 6.49
CA LEU A 11 -7.68 -15.46 5.35
C LEU A 11 -7.26 -14.05 4.97
N PHE A 12 -6.19 -13.55 5.61
CA PHE A 12 -5.53 -12.35 5.13
C PHE A 12 -4.93 -12.69 3.77
N SER A 13 -5.54 -12.14 2.73
CA SER A 13 -4.94 -12.01 1.41
C SER A 13 -3.55 -11.42 1.61
N ILE A 14 -2.52 -12.06 1.05
CA ILE A 14 -1.12 -11.69 1.23
C ILE A 14 -0.93 -10.28 0.65
N GLY A 15 -1.05 -9.28 1.51
CA GLY A 15 -0.44 -7.98 1.26
C GLY A 15 1.06 -8.18 1.14
N VAL A 16 1.73 -7.28 0.43
CA VAL A 16 3.17 -7.12 0.60
C VAL A 16 3.35 -6.91 2.11
N SER A 17 3.96 -7.88 2.79
CA SER A 17 4.24 -7.79 4.23
C SER A 17 5.72 -7.49 4.37
N ALA A 18 6.14 -6.90 5.48
CA ALA A 18 7.57 -6.64 5.72
C ALA A 18 8.43 -7.91 5.56
N GLN A 19 7.89 -9.10 5.87
CA GLN A 19 8.55 -10.39 5.66
C GLN A 19 8.76 -10.70 4.17
N ASN A 20 7.78 -10.38 3.32
CA ASN A 20 7.90 -10.55 1.87
C ASN A 20 8.86 -9.51 1.25
N ILE A 21 8.99 -8.31 1.82
CA ILE A 21 9.91 -7.28 1.30
C ILE A 21 11.37 -7.73 1.41
N THR A 22 11.76 -8.34 2.53
CA THR A 22 13.13 -8.86 2.71
C THR A 22 13.47 -9.92 1.66
N GLU A 23 12.52 -10.82 1.35
CA GLU A 23 12.70 -11.82 0.29
C GLU A 23 12.82 -11.17 -1.09
N ILE A 24 11.91 -10.26 -1.43
CA ILE A 24 11.96 -9.49 -2.69
C ILE A 24 13.30 -8.76 -2.82
N ASN A 25 13.73 -8.03 -1.78
CA ASN A 25 14.99 -7.30 -1.81
C ASN A 25 16.18 -8.24 -1.98
N SER A 26 16.21 -9.38 -1.29
CA SER A 26 17.25 -10.40 -1.46
C SER A 26 17.33 -10.88 -2.92
N ASP A 27 16.19 -11.24 -3.52
CA ASP A 27 16.11 -11.68 -4.92
C ASP A 27 16.54 -10.59 -5.91
N LEU A 28 16.22 -9.33 -5.60
CA LEU A 28 16.61 -8.14 -6.39
C LEU A 28 18.02 -7.63 -6.07
N LYS A 29 18.73 -8.26 -5.11
CA LYS A 29 20.06 -7.86 -4.60
C LYS A 29 20.09 -6.41 -4.07
N LEU A 30 19.04 -6.03 -3.37
CA LEU A 30 18.88 -4.75 -2.68
C LEU A 30 19.05 -4.92 -1.17
N SER A 31 19.42 -3.85 -0.48
CA SER A 31 19.39 -3.80 0.98
C SER A 31 17.96 -3.56 1.45
N ASP A 32 17.58 -4.13 2.59
CA ASP A 32 16.29 -3.83 3.24
C ASP A 32 16.16 -2.39 3.73
N SER A 33 17.30 -1.72 3.95
CA SER A 33 17.33 -0.31 4.29
C SER A 33 17.47 0.56 3.04
N LEU A 34 16.99 1.80 3.16
CA LEU A 34 17.26 2.86 2.19
C LEU A 34 18.75 3.24 2.28
N THR A 35 19.45 3.13 1.15
CA THR A 35 20.91 3.24 1.07
C THR A 35 21.37 4.64 0.74
N TYR A 36 20.51 5.47 0.15
CA TYR A 36 20.83 6.85 -0.24
C TYR A 36 20.17 7.86 0.70
N GLU A 37 20.75 9.06 0.82
CA GLU A 37 20.18 10.15 1.63
C GLU A 37 18.85 10.67 1.11
N THR A 38 18.57 10.43 -0.18
CA THR A 38 17.27 10.68 -0.79
C THR A 38 16.89 9.49 -1.65
N GLU A 39 15.87 8.76 -1.22
CA GLU A 39 15.43 7.51 -1.84
C GLU A 39 13.94 7.30 -1.59
N VAL A 40 13.22 6.90 -2.63
CA VAL A 40 11.84 6.44 -2.60
C VAL A 40 11.81 5.04 -3.17
N ARG A 41 11.17 4.12 -2.45
CA ARG A 41 10.80 2.78 -2.92
C ARG A 41 9.31 2.61 -2.78
N VAL A 42 8.66 2.19 -3.86
CA VAL A 42 7.25 1.83 -3.87
C VAL A 42 7.16 0.40 -4.35
N TYR A 43 6.85 -0.49 -3.44
CA TYR A 43 6.56 -1.89 -3.70
C TYR A 43 5.10 -2.01 -4.05
N GLN A 44 4.78 -2.68 -5.15
CA GLN A 44 3.44 -3.06 -5.52
C GLN A 44 3.34 -4.59 -5.50
N GLY A 45 2.27 -5.10 -4.90
CA GLY A 45 1.92 -6.51 -4.98
C GLY A 45 0.47 -6.73 -4.58
N GLY A 46 0.10 -7.97 -4.32
CA GLY A 46 -1.23 -8.34 -3.88
C GLY A 46 -1.96 -9.28 -4.84
N GLY A 47 -3.11 -9.75 -4.39
CA GLY A 47 -3.86 -10.82 -5.03
C GLY A 47 -3.25 -12.21 -4.82
N ILE A 48 -3.63 -13.15 -5.68
CA ILE A 48 -3.20 -14.57 -5.64
C ILE A 48 -1.98 -14.85 -6.54
N THR A 49 -1.34 -13.81 -7.08
CA THR A 49 -0.24 -13.96 -8.03
C THR A 49 1.11 -14.06 -7.31
N ASN A 50 2.09 -14.69 -7.95
CA ASN A 50 3.48 -14.67 -7.51
C ASN A 50 4.25 -13.44 -8.04
N TYR A 51 3.55 -12.45 -8.57
CA TYR A 51 4.14 -11.24 -9.13
C TYR A 51 4.18 -10.11 -8.11
N SER A 52 5.29 -9.40 -8.08
CA SER A 52 5.42 -8.10 -7.44
C SER A 52 6.29 -7.18 -8.29
N SER A 53 6.23 -5.89 -8.02
CA SER A 53 7.11 -4.92 -8.67
C SER A 53 7.59 -3.86 -7.70
N LEU A 54 8.70 -3.23 -8.05
CA LEU A 54 9.32 -2.18 -7.25
C LEU A 54 9.70 -1.01 -8.15
N PHE A 55 9.11 0.14 -7.89
CA PHE A 55 9.63 1.42 -8.35
C PHE A 55 10.65 1.94 -7.33
N ARG A 56 11.82 2.35 -7.82
CA ARG A 56 12.88 2.91 -6.98
C ARG A 56 13.41 4.19 -7.62
N MET A 57 13.41 5.29 -6.87
CA MET A 57 13.97 6.57 -7.29
C MET A 57 14.91 7.10 -6.22
N PHE A 58 16.09 7.57 -6.62
CA PHE A 58 17.10 8.02 -5.66
C PHE A 58 18.07 9.03 -6.27
N LYS A 59 18.72 9.78 -5.39
CA LYS A 59 19.88 10.58 -5.73
C LYS A 59 21.15 9.80 -5.37
N ASP A 60 21.97 9.50 -6.37
CA ASP A 60 23.21 8.73 -6.14
C ASP A 60 24.30 9.57 -5.46
N ASN A 61 25.40 8.92 -5.05
CA ASN A 61 26.53 9.59 -4.39
C ASN A 61 27.25 10.62 -5.29
N SER A 62 26.93 10.69 -6.57
CA SER A 62 27.40 11.72 -7.50
C SER A 62 26.39 12.87 -7.67
N GLU A 63 25.39 12.93 -6.79
CA GLU A 63 24.29 13.90 -6.80
C GLU A 63 23.39 13.81 -8.04
N LYS A 64 23.38 12.66 -8.73
CA LYS A 64 22.55 12.44 -9.92
C LYS A 64 21.31 11.63 -9.60
N TRP A 65 20.17 12.11 -10.07
CA TRP A 65 18.91 11.41 -9.97
C TRP A 65 18.86 10.18 -10.88
N ARG A 66 18.32 9.08 -10.35
CA ARG A 66 18.04 7.84 -11.07
C ARG A 66 16.68 7.30 -10.68
N ALA A 67 16.01 6.66 -11.64
CA ALA A 67 14.84 5.83 -11.39
C ALA A 67 15.03 4.46 -12.05
N GLU A 68 14.55 3.44 -11.36
CA GLU A 68 14.66 2.04 -11.71
C GLU A 68 13.32 1.36 -11.44
N PHE A 69 12.97 0.41 -12.30
CA PHE A 69 11.82 -0.44 -12.12
C PHE A 69 12.25 -1.89 -12.13
N TYR A 70 11.70 -2.64 -11.18
CA TYR A 70 11.96 -4.05 -11.01
C TYR A 70 10.66 -4.82 -11.12
N GLU A 71 10.72 -5.91 -11.86
CA GLU A 71 9.67 -6.91 -11.91
C GLU A 71 10.18 -8.17 -11.21
N HIS A 72 9.38 -8.73 -10.32
CA HIS A 72 9.74 -9.88 -9.50
C HIS A 72 8.64 -10.93 -9.60
N TYR A 73 9.02 -12.13 -10.03
CA TYR A 73 8.16 -13.29 -10.11
C TYR A 73 8.73 -14.34 -9.15
N ALA A 74 8.11 -14.48 -7.98
CA ALA A 74 8.55 -15.36 -6.92
C ALA A 74 8.54 -16.83 -7.38
N LYS A 75 9.50 -17.61 -6.87
CA LYS A 75 9.53 -19.06 -7.09
C LYS A 75 8.31 -19.71 -6.42
N VAL A 76 7.63 -20.58 -7.15
CA VAL A 76 6.56 -21.43 -6.62
C VAL A 76 6.93 -22.88 -6.90
N GLU A 77 7.10 -23.66 -5.83
CA GLU A 77 7.57 -25.05 -5.93
C GLU A 77 6.71 -25.86 -6.91
N GLY A 78 7.37 -26.44 -7.92
CA GLY A 78 6.70 -27.23 -8.97
C GLY A 78 5.84 -26.44 -9.97
N GLN A 79 5.77 -25.11 -9.87
CA GLN A 79 4.92 -24.29 -10.75
C GLN A 79 5.69 -23.18 -11.48
N ALA A 80 6.57 -22.45 -10.79
CA ALA A 80 7.28 -21.31 -11.36
C ALA A 80 8.70 -21.17 -10.80
N GLU A 81 9.67 -20.85 -11.65
CA GLU A 81 11.02 -20.46 -11.23
C GLU A 81 11.09 -18.97 -10.93
N LEU A 82 12.05 -18.58 -10.08
CA LEU A 82 12.33 -17.18 -9.81
C LEU A 82 12.73 -16.46 -11.11
N ARG A 83 12.07 -15.35 -11.41
CA ARG A 83 12.46 -14.44 -12.49
C ARG A 83 12.45 -13.01 -11.99
N THR A 84 13.52 -12.28 -12.29
CA THR A 84 13.61 -10.85 -11.99
C THR A 84 14.03 -10.08 -13.23
N GLU A 85 13.42 -8.93 -13.45
CA GLU A 85 13.78 -8.01 -14.54
C GLU A 85 14.03 -6.63 -13.96
N LYS A 86 15.03 -5.92 -14.50
CA LYS A 86 15.37 -4.55 -14.09
C LYS A 86 15.44 -3.67 -15.34
N ARG A 87 14.79 -2.52 -15.29
CA ARG A 87 14.95 -1.46 -16.29
C ARG A 87 15.20 -0.11 -15.64
N SER A 88 16.02 0.71 -16.29
CA SER A 88 16.13 2.12 -15.93
C SER A 88 14.95 2.88 -16.49
N LEU A 89 14.38 3.78 -15.69
CA LEU A 89 13.28 4.64 -16.08
C LEU A 89 13.81 6.03 -16.44
N LYS A 90 13.08 6.71 -17.32
CA LYS A 90 13.26 8.13 -17.60
C LYS A 90 11.96 8.83 -17.26
N SER A 91 12.06 9.96 -16.58
CA SER A 91 10.91 10.84 -16.34
C SER A 91 10.71 11.75 -17.54
N GLU A 92 9.45 12.14 -17.78
CA GLU A 92 9.12 13.20 -18.74
C GLU A 92 9.61 14.57 -18.27
N ASN A 93 9.69 14.77 -16.95
CA ASN A 93 10.14 15.99 -16.30
C ASN A 93 11.50 15.85 -15.61
N ASP A 94 11.96 16.95 -15.02
CA ASP A 94 13.13 16.92 -14.15
C ASP A 94 12.86 16.07 -12.89
N MET A 95 13.81 15.20 -12.54
CA MET A 95 13.63 14.26 -11.44
C MET A 95 13.54 14.94 -10.07
N GLU A 96 14.16 16.10 -9.87
CA GLU A 96 13.97 16.87 -8.63
C GLU A 96 12.52 17.35 -8.54
N PHE A 97 11.96 17.83 -9.65
CA PHE A 97 10.54 18.22 -9.70
C PHE A 97 9.61 17.05 -9.35
N VAL A 98 9.88 15.85 -9.88
CA VAL A 98 9.12 14.64 -9.53
C VAL A 98 9.22 14.35 -8.02
N PHE A 99 10.41 14.44 -7.45
CA PHE A 99 10.59 14.22 -6.01
C PHE A 99 9.82 15.26 -5.18
N GLN A 100 9.85 16.54 -5.56
CA GLN A 100 9.10 17.59 -4.89
C GLN A 100 7.58 17.37 -4.96
N ASN A 101 7.06 16.74 -6.02
CA ASN A 101 5.65 16.35 -6.08
C ASN A 101 5.31 15.27 -5.04
N PHE A 102 6.19 14.29 -4.79
CA PHE A 102 5.98 13.34 -3.69
C PHE A 102 5.97 14.02 -2.32
N ILE A 103 6.86 15.00 -2.12
CA ILE A 103 6.85 15.80 -0.89
C ILE A 103 5.56 16.59 -0.74
N ARG A 104 5.10 17.23 -1.83
CA ARG A 104 3.85 17.99 -1.84
C ARG A 104 2.65 17.11 -1.47
N SER A 105 2.67 15.83 -1.86
CA SER A 105 1.69 14.82 -1.46
C SER A 105 2.05 14.12 -0.14
N HIS A 106 2.80 14.78 0.73
CA HIS A 106 3.07 14.36 2.11
C HIS A 106 3.69 12.96 2.29
N ILE A 107 4.48 12.47 1.33
CA ILE A 107 5.08 11.11 1.40
C ILE A 107 5.91 10.87 2.69
N LEU A 108 6.57 11.90 3.23
CA LEU A 108 7.37 11.82 4.46
C LEU A 108 6.53 11.81 5.75
N ASP A 109 5.21 11.99 5.65
CA ASP A 109 4.30 12.23 6.77
C ASP A 109 3.05 11.33 6.71
N LEU A 110 2.80 10.68 5.57
CA LEU A 110 1.58 9.92 5.36
C LEU A 110 1.48 8.74 6.35
N PRO A 111 0.35 8.60 7.07
CA PRO A 111 0.14 7.49 7.99
C PRO A 111 -0.19 6.20 7.25
N ASN A 112 -0.06 5.08 7.94
CA ASN A 112 -0.55 3.79 7.44
C ASN A 112 -2.07 3.80 7.27
N LEU A 113 -2.59 3.08 6.28
CA LEU A 113 -4.04 2.98 6.04
C LEU A 113 -4.80 2.49 7.29
N ASN A 114 -4.21 1.58 8.08
CA ASN A 114 -4.79 1.08 9.32
C ASN A 114 -4.97 2.18 10.40
N GLN A 115 -4.13 3.21 10.42
CA GLN A 115 -4.22 4.33 11.36
C GLN A 115 -5.38 5.28 11.01
N ILE A 116 -5.81 5.29 9.75
CA ILE A 116 -6.93 6.10 9.27
C ILE A 116 -8.20 5.28 9.03
N GLN A 117 -8.23 4.00 9.41
CA GLN A 117 -9.37 3.11 9.13
C GLN A 117 -10.70 3.64 9.70
N TRP A 118 -10.65 4.40 10.79
CA TRP A 118 -11.82 5.07 11.39
C TRP A 118 -12.45 6.13 10.47
N LYS A 119 -11.70 6.67 9.50
CA LYS A 119 -12.20 7.58 8.47
C LYS A 119 -12.91 6.83 7.34
N LEU A 120 -12.59 5.55 7.11
CA LEU A 120 -13.15 4.71 6.05
C LEU A 120 -14.54 4.16 6.40
N VAL A 121 -15.41 5.02 6.92
CA VAL A 121 -16.74 4.67 7.40
C VAL A 121 -17.73 5.71 6.93
N THR A 122 -18.78 5.25 6.23
CA THR A 122 -19.95 6.09 5.96
C THR A 122 -20.80 6.16 7.22
N ARG A 123 -20.86 7.34 7.84
CA ARG A 123 -21.60 7.56 9.09
C ARG A 123 -23.09 7.30 8.90
N GLY A 124 -23.62 6.43 9.75
CA GLY A 124 -25.04 6.12 9.80
C GLY A 124 -25.80 6.98 10.81
N SER A 125 -27.11 6.75 10.87
CA SER A 125 -27.95 7.25 11.97
C SER A 125 -27.82 6.36 13.20
N VAL A 126 -28.02 6.93 14.39
CA VAL A 126 -28.27 6.14 15.61
C VAL A 126 -29.68 5.55 15.53
N LYS A 127 -29.83 4.23 15.64
CA LYS A 127 -31.14 3.57 15.64
C LYS A 127 -31.31 2.69 16.87
N LYS A 128 -32.55 2.66 17.39
CA LYS A 128 -32.95 1.71 18.41
C LYS A 128 -33.12 0.34 17.76
N VAL A 129 -32.40 -0.65 18.24
CA VAL A 129 -32.43 -2.03 17.73
C VAL A 129 -32.73 -3.00 18.86
N LYS A 130 -33.39 -4.11 18.49
CA LYS A 130 -33.70 -5.21 19.40
C LYS A 130 -32.64 -6.29 19.22
N ARG A 131 -31.96 -6.66 20.29
CA ARG A 131 -31.03 -7.81 20.32
C ARG A 131 -31.51 -8.83 21.34
N VAL A 132 -31.23 -10.09 21.07
CA VAL A 132 -31.41 -11.16 22.05
C VAL A 132 -30.05 -11.45 22.67
N SER A 133 -29.89 -11.15 23.95
CA SER A 133 -28.71 -11.53 24.73
C SER A 133 -29.14 -12.43 25.88
N GLN A 134 -28.50 -13.59 25.99
CA GLN A 134 -28.83 -14.60 27.02
C GLN A 134 -30.34 -14.96 27.07
N GLY A 135 -31.01 -15.01 25.91
CA GLY A 135 -32.43 -15.36 25.80
C GLY A 135 -33.41 -14.26 26.23
N LYS A 136 -32.93 -13.06 26.57
CA LYS A 136 -33.76 -11.87 26.84
C LYS A 136 -33.67 -10.88 25.69
N GLU A 137 -34.80 -10.32 25.30
CA GLU A 137 -34.85 -9.21 24.36
C GLU A 137 -34.47 -7.91 25.09
N ILE A 138 -33.44 -7.25 24.58
CA ILE A 138 -32.97 -5.95 25.05
C ILE A 138 -33.01 -4.98 23.88
N GLU A 139 -33.45 -3.75 24.18
CA GLU A 139 -33.48 -2.67 23.21
C GLU A 139 -32.33 -1.70 23.49
N GLU A 140 -31.44 -1.53 22.53
CA GLU A 140 -30.26 -0.67 22.63
C GLU A 140 -30.15 0.27 21.44
N TYR A 141 -29.42 1.38 21.59
CA TYR A 141 -29.15 2.29 20.48
C TYR A 141 -27.82 1.92 19.83
N GLU A 142 -27.82 1.74 18.51
CA GLU A 142 -26.65 1.37 17.73
C GLU A 142 -26.37 2.36 16.59
N LEU A 143 -25.08 2.51 16.28
CA LEU A 143 -24.60 3.22 15.11
C LEU A 143 -24.76 2.34 13.87
N MET A 144 -25.50 2.83 12.88
CA MET A 144 -25.74 2.12 11.62
C MET A 144 -24.67 2.45 10.56
N ASP A 145 -23.41 2.42 10.98
CA ASP A 145 -22.27 2.75 10.15
C ASP A 145 -22.06 1.69 9.04
N LYS A 146 -21.60 2.14 7.87
CA LYS A 146 -21.27 1.26 6.75
C LYS A 146 -19.79 1.36 6.44
N GLN A 147 -19.15 0.20 6.36
CA GLN A 147 -17.79 0.05 5.89
C GLN A 147 -17.79 -0.84 4.65
N ILE A 148 -16.97 -0.47 3.68
CA ILE A 148 -16.69 -1.30 2.51
C ILE A 148 -15.42 -2.09 2.78
N GLY A 149 -15.43 -3.37 2.40
CA GLY A 149 -14.24 -4.21 2.35
C GLY A 149 -13.92 -4.51 0.89
N ILE A 150 -12.73 -4.13 0.44
CA ILE A 150 -12.25 -4.45 -0.91
C ILE A 150 -11.37 -5.70 -0.79
N LEU A 151 -11.85 -6.80 -1.36
CA LEU A 151 -11.25 -8.14 -1.19
C LEU A 151 -10.11 -8.40 -2.18
N ASP A 152 -10.27 -7.96 -3.42
CA ASP A 152 -9.30 -8.13 -4.50
C ASP A 152 -8.73 -6.79 -4.95
N GLY A 153 -7.41 -6.76 -5.11
CA GLY A 153 -6.70 -5.69 -5.81
C GLY A 153 -5.28 -5.49 -5.29
N GLU A 154 -4.77 -4.28 -5.47
CA GLU A 154 -3.34 -3.97 -5.36
C GLU A 154 -3.02 -3.36 -4.00
N GLY A 155 -1.97 -3.87 -3.36
CA GLY A 155 -1.35 -3.30 -2.17
C GLY A 155 -0.05 -2.61 -2.53
N TYR A 156 0.23 -1.53 -1.80
CA TYR A 156 1.46 -0.76 -1.93
C TYR A 156 2.13 -0.61 -0.58
N ILE A 157 3.45 -0.81 -0.54
CA ILE A 157 4.31 -0.39 0.57
C ILE A 157 5.27 0.67 0.06
N ILE A 158 5.35 1.77 0.80
CA ILE A 158 6.18 2.91 0.47
C ILE A 158 7.25 3.02 1.54
N GLN A 159 8.51 3.10 1.13
CA GLN A 159 9.63 3.48 1.98
C GLN A 159 10.25 4.74 1.39
N VAL A 160 10.41 5.77 2.21
CA VAL A 160 11.00 7.03 1.76
C VAL A 160 12.02 7.57 2.77
N LYS A 161 13.11 8.12 2.25
CA LYS A 161 14.09 8.91 2.98
C LYS A 161 14.34 10.20 2.23
N GLY A 162 14.35 11.32 2.96
CA GLY A 162 14.67 12.64 2.43
C GLY A 162 14.81 13.65 3.57
N TRP A 163 15.77 14.57 3.45
CA TRP A 163 16.02 15.63 4.45
C TRP A 163 16.19 15.12 5.88
N ASN A 164 16.96 14.03 6.07
CA ASN A 164 17.16 13.36 7.37
C ASN A 164 15.88 12.83 8.02
N ARG A 165 14.79 12.72 7.26
CA ARG A 165 13.52 12.11 7.68
C ARG A 165 13.33 10.80 6.93
N THR A 166 12.64 9.88 7.56
CA THR A 166 12.23 8.61 6.95
C THR A 166 10.77 8.37 7.25
N ASN A 167 10.06 7.74 6.32
CA ASN A 167 8.71 7.24 6.54
C ASN A 167 8.53 5.88 5.85
N GLU A 168 7.67 5.06 6.44
CA GLU A 168 7.24 3.79 5.88
C GLU A 168 5.75 3.59 6.15
N PHE A 169 4.98 3.33 5.09
CA PHE A 169 3.54 3.17 5.20
C PHE A 169 2.98 2.25 4.11
N GLU A 170 1.81 1.67 4.39
CA GLU A 170 1.13 0.74 3.49
C GLU A 170 -0.31 1.16 3.17
N TYR A 171 -0.72 0.99 1.91
CA TYR A 171 -2.09 1.18 1.44
C TYR A 171 -2.53 0.01 0.58
N SER A 172 -3.64 -0.60 0.96
CA SER A 172 -4.36 -1.55 0.10
C SER A 172 -5.46 -0.83 -0.65
N ASN A 173 -5.52 -1.03 -1.96
CA ASN A 173 -6.58 -0.56 -2.84
C ASN A 173 -6.86 0.97 -2.79
N PRO A 174 -5.84 1.85 -2.78
CA PRO A 174 -6.03 3.29 -2.59
C PRO A 174 -6.97 3.91 -3.65
N ASP A 175 -6.82 3.57 -4.93
CA ASP A 175 -7.68 4.11 -6.00
C ASP A 175 -9.16 3.74 -5.82
N ALA A 176 -9.43 2.55 -5.28
CA ALA A 176 -10.80 2.08 -5.08
C ALA A 176 -11.41 2.69 -3.81
N TYR A 177 -10.65 2.79 -2.72
CA TYR A 177 -11.10 3.53 -1.54
C TYR A 177 -11.35 5.02 -1.84
N LEU A 178 -10.52 5.66 -2.67
CA LEU A 178 -10.71 7.07 -3.03
C LEU A 178 -12.04 7.31 -3.79
N LYS A 179 -12.48 6.36 -4.62
CA LYS A 179 -13.79 6.45 -5.30
C LYS A 179 -14.97 6.48 -4.32
N HIS A 180 -14.82 5.85 -3.17
CA HIS A 180 -15.86 5.76 -2.14
C HIS A 180 -15.75 6.86 -1.08
N TYR A 181 -14.53 7.33 -0.81
CA TYR A 181 -14.23 8.36 0.19
C TYR A 181 -13.36 9.48 -0.42
N PRO A 182 -13.89 10.24 -1.40
CA PRO A 182 -13.13 11.23 -2.16
C PRO A 182 -12.62 12.42 -1.33
N GLU A 183 -13.14 12.61 -0.12
CA GLU A 183 -12.80 13.69 0.80
C GLU A 183 -11.68 13.35 1.79
N ILE A 184 -11.18 12.11 1.82
CA ILE A 184 -10.11 11.71 2.74
C ILE A 184 -8.76 12.10 2.14
N ASP A 185 -8.16 13.16 2.70
CA ASP A 185 -6.87 13.69 2.29
C ASP A 185 -5.78 12.61 2.15
N GLU A 186 -5.69 11.66 3.07
CA GLU A 186 -4.67 10.62 3.00
C GLU A 186 -4.82 9.70 1.78
N LEU A 187 -6.06 9.41 1.35
CA LEU A 187 -6.32 8.66 0.12
C LEU A 187 -6.00 9.49 -1.13
N ILE A 188 -6.30 10.80 -1.09
CA ILE A 188 -5.97 11.73 -2.16
C ILE A 188 -4.45 11.75 -2.35
N TYR A 189 -3.69 12.03 -1.28
CA TYR A 189 -2.24 12.09 -1.31
C TYR A 189 -1.58 10.78 -1.75
N MET A 190 -2.08 9.64 -1.26
CA MET A 190 -1.59 8.34 -1.72
C MET A 190 -1.81 8.15 -3.23
N CYS A 191 -2.98 8.51 -3.74
CA CYS A 191 -3.28 8.40 -5.18
C CYS A 191 -2.47 9.41 -6.02
N GLU A 192 -2.19 10.61 -5.51
CA GLU A 192 -1.30 11.58 -6.17
C GLU A 192 0.13 11.04 -6.30
N ILE A 193 0.65 10.36 -5.27
CA ILE A 193 1.97 9.70 -5.32
C ILE A 193 1.98 8.65 -6.44
N LEU A 194 0.97 7.77 -6.48
CA LEU A 194 0.87 6.74 -7.53
C LEU A 194 0.71 7.34 -8.92
N ASN A 195 -0.14 8.35 -9.07
CA ASN A 195 -0.37 9.01 -10.34
C ASN A 195 0.87 9.74 -10.84
N THR A 196 1.65 10.35 -9.95
CA THR A 196 2.96 10.92 -10.30
C THR A 196 3.87 9.84 -10.89
N ILE A 197 3.94 8.66 -10.28
CA ILE A 197 4.76 7.55 -10.79
C ILE A 197 4.24 7.07 -12.17
N ARG A 198 2.92 6.88 -12.29
CA ARG A 198 2.27 6.41 -13.52
C ARG A 198 2.53 7.37 -14.68
N THR A 199 2.29 8.66 -14.48
CA THR A 199 2.43 9.67 -15.52
C THR A 199 3.89 9.94 -15.87
N GLU A 200 4.78 10.04 -14.89
CA GLU A 200 6.18 10.38 -15.15
C GLU A 200 6.97 9.24 -15.79
N PHE A 201 6.63 7.98 -15.48
CA PHE A 201 7.46 6.83 -15.86
C PHE A 201 6.76 5.78 -16.73
N GLY A 202 5.46 5.93 -17.00
CA GLY A 202 4.69 5.00 -17.84
C GLY A 202 4.64 3.57 -17.27
N ILE A 203 4.56 3.45 -15.94
CA ILE A 203 4.43 2.16 -15.24
C ILE A 203 3.13 2.11 -14.46
N TRP A 204 2.58 0.91 -14.27
CA TRP A 204 1.31 0.72 -13.53
C TRP A 204 0.13 1.53 -14.08
N GLU A 205 0.12 1.77 -15.39
CA GLU A 205 -0.97 2.46 -16.09
C GLU A 205 -2.29 1.71 -15.89
N LYS A 206 -3.40 2.46 -15.79
CA LYS A 206 -4.76 1.96 -15.57
C LYS A 206 -5.66 2.27 -16.75
#